data_AF-A0A315BA12-F1
#
_entry.id   AF-A0A315BA12-F1
#
_cell.length_a   1.000
_cell.length_b   1.000
_cell.length_c   1.000
_cell.angle_alpha   90.00
_cell.angle_beta   90.00
_cell.angle_gamma   90.00
#
_symmetry.space_group_name_H-M   'P 1'
#
loop_
_entity.id
_entity.type
_entity.pdbx_description
1 polymer ?
#
loop_
_entity_poly.entity_id
_entity_poly.type
_entity_poly.pdbx_seq_one_letter_code
_entity_poly.pdbx_strand_id
1 'polypeptide(L)' 'MRENDAPFSRQYEDYSLDGLKGGSFSVLDRFAKWDEVFREMKPVCPQCGSKLTEDNIEI' A
#
# COMPACT_ATOMS: atom_id res chain seq x y z
N MET A 1 -15.48 -32.84 8.14
CA MET A 1 -15.31 -32.07 6.91
C MET A 1 -15.72 -30.65 7.25
N ARG A 2 -14.82 -29.68 7.14
CA ARG A 2 -15.04 -28.30 7.60
C ARG A 2 -15.38 -27.49 6.36
N GLU A 3 -16.67 -27.19 6.19
CA GLU A 3 -17.20 -26.43 5.06
C GLU A 3 -16.50 -25.07 5.04
N ASN A 4 -15.75 -24.83 3.96
CA ASN A 4 -15.07 -23.55 3.71
C ASN A 4 -16.12 -22.59 3.13
N ASP A 5 -16.94 -22.04 4.02
CA ASP A 5 -18.00 -21.08 3.74
C ASP A 5 -17.42 -19.66 3.58
N ALA A 6 -16.56 -19.48 2.58
CA ALA A 6 -15.99 -18.17 2.27
C ALA A 6 -16.42 -17.70 0.87
N PRO A 7 -17.66 -17.20 0.69
CA PRO A 7 -18.02 -16.48 -0.52
C PRO A 7 -17.69 -15.00 -0.35
N PHE A 8 -16.45 -14.67 -0.04
CA PHE A 8 -15.99 -13.28 -0.08
C PHE A 8 -14.49 -13.30 -0.35
N SER A 9 -14.11 -13.31 -1.62
CA SER A 9 -12.81 -12.78 -2.06
C SER A 9 -12.79 -11.29 -1.76
N ARG A 10 -12.78 -10.92 -0.48
CA ARG A 10 -12.48 -9.56 -0.05
C ARG A 10 -11.07 -9.29 -0.54
N GLN A 11 -10.98 -8.40 -1.51
CA GLN A 11 -9.71 -7.97 -2.06
C GLN A 11 -8.98 -7.26 -0.92
N TYR A 12 -8.01 -7.97 -0.32
CA TYR A 12 -7.18 -7.45 0.75
C TYR A 12 -5.80 -7.22 0.17
N GLU A 13 -5.40 -5.96 0.14
CA GLU A 13 -4.06 -5.56 -0.27
C GLU A 13 -3.42 -4.80 0.90
N ASP A 14 -2.22 -5.24 1.28
CA ASP A 14 -1.39 -4.58 2.28
C ASP A 14 -0.12 -4.07 1.60
N TYR A 15 0.17 -2.79 1.79
CA TYR A 15 1.36 -2.14 1.27
C TYR A 15 2.22 -1.67 2.44
N SER A 16 3.49 -2.05 2.42
CA SER A 16 4.51 -1.63 3.36
C SER A 16 5.76 -1.16 2.61
N LEU A 17 6.47 -0.20 3.19
CA LEU A 17 7.70 0.35 2.62
C LEU A 17 8.90 -0.17 3.39
N ASP A 18 9.86 -0.75 2.67
CA ASP A 18 11.17 -1.08 3.21
C ASP A 18 12.18 0.02 2.84
N GLY A 19 13.02 0.43 3.78
CA GLY A 19 14.04 1.46 3.56
C GLY A 19 13.54 2.92 3.43
N LEU A 20 12.23 3.15 3.42
CA LEU A 20 11.62 4.49 3.42
C LEU A 20 10.89 4.78 4.74
N LYS A 21 10.87 6.03 5.18
CA LYS A 21 10.03 6.47 6.30
C LYS A 21 8.61 6.67 5.79
N GLY A 22 7.63 6.11 6.48
CA GLY A 22 6.22 6.23 6.11
C GLY A 22 5.34 5.37 7.00
N GLY A 23 4.05 5.39 6.72
CA GLY A 23 3.08 4.45 7.28
C GLY A 23 2.92 3.20 6.42
N SER A 24 2.24 2.21 6.96
CA SER A 24 1.66 1.10 6.20
C SER A 24 0.25 1.48 5.75
N PHE A 25 -0.16 1.03 4.57
CA PHE A 25 -1.50 1.26 4.05
C PHE A 25 -2.13 -0.09 3.65
N SER A 26 -3.30 -0.38 4.20
CA SER A 26 -4.04 -1.60 3.88
C SER A 26 -5.42 -1.22 3.37
N VAL A 27 -5.82 -1.83 2.26
CA VAL A 27 -7.15 -1.66 1.69
C VAL A 27 -7.91 -2.97 1.80
N LEU A 28 -9.18 -2.86 2.15
CA LEU A 28 -10.12 -3.97 2.22
C LEU A 28 -11.25 -3.70 1.23
N ASP A 29 -11.60 -4.71 0.43
CA ASP A 29 -12.80 -4.73 -0.43
C ASP A 29 -12.74 -3.85 -1.70
N ARG A 30 -11.56 -3.33 -2.08
CA ARG A 30 -11.37 -2.56 -3.33
C ARG A 30 -9.92 -2.62 -3.81
N PHE A 31 -9.68 -2.25 -5.07
CA PHE A 31 -8.33 -1.98 -5.56
C PHE A 31 -7.85 -0.60 -5.06
N ALA A 32 -6.67 -0.55 -4.48
CA ALA A 32 -6.04 0.73 -4.11
C ALA A 32 -5.51 1.44 -5.36
N LYS A 33 -5.73 2.76 -5.45
CA LYS A 33 -5.04 3.60 -6.44
C LYS A 33 -3.68 4.00 -5.90
N TRP A 34 -2.66 4.00 -6.75
CA TRP A 34 -1.32 4.42 -6.34
C TRP A 34 -1.30 5.81 -5.69
N ASP A 35 -2.03 6.80 -6.23
CA ASP A 35 -2.24 8.11 -5.57
C ASP A 35 -2.65 7.98 -4.08
N GLU A 36 -3.63 7.11 -3.78
CA GLU A 36 -4.14 6.90 -2.42
C GLU A 36 -3.09 6.23 -1.54
N VAL A 37 -2.40 5.21 -2.07
CA VAL A 37 -1.30 4.51 -1.40
C VAL A 37 -0.20 5.51 -1.01
N PHE A 38 0.28 6.33 -1.95
CA PHE A 38 1.34 7.30 -1.68
C PHE A 38 0.87 8.41 -0.73
N ARG A 39 -0.38 8.87 -0.83
CA ARG A 39 -0.94 9.90 0.05
C ARG A 39 -1.05 9.45 1.50
N GLU A 40 -1.46 8.20 1.72
CA GLU A 40 -1.62 7.64 3.07
C GLU A 40 -0.27 7.19 3.66
N MET A 41 0.56 6.48 2.88
CA MET A 41 1.85 6.00 3.34
C MET A 41 2.87 7.14 3.54
N LYS A 42 2.74 8.24 2.80
CA LYS A 42 3.67 9.39 2.79
C LYS A 42 5.14 8.95 2.81
N PRO A 43 5.58 8.13 1.84
CA PRO A 43 6.96 7.66 1.79
C PRO A 43 7.93 8.83 1.68
N VAL A 44 8.91 8.86 2.57
CA VAL A 44 10.01 9.82 2.61
C VAL A 44 11.31 9.06 2.71
N CYS A 45 12.25 9.35 1.81
CA CYS A 45 13.58 8.78 1.89
C CYS A 45 14.30 9.32 3.14
N PRO A 46 14.71 8.47 4.10
CA PRO A 46 15.38 8.93 5.32
C PRO A 46 16.75 9.57 5.04
N GLN A 47 17.37 9.28 3.90
CA GLN A 47 18.71 9.74 3.55
C GLN A 47 18.72 11.10 2.85
N CYS A 48 17.80 11.35 1.91
CA CYS A 48 17.75 12.61 1.15
C CYS A 48 16.51 13.46 1.45
N GLY A 49 15.55 12.97 2.24
CA GLY A 49 14.30 13.68 2.55
C GLY A 49 13.32 13.80 1.39
N SER A 50 13.60 13.16 0.25
CA SER A 50 12.72 13.18 -0.93
C SER A 50 11.44 12.38 -0.67
N LYS A 51 10.32 12.90 -1.13
CA LYS A 51 9.02 12.20 -1.08
C LYS A 51 8.90 11.29 -2.29
N LEU A 52 8.49 10.04 -2.07
CA LEU A 52 8.14 9.16 -3.18
C LEU A 52 6.67 9.40 -3.56
N THR A 53 6.42 9.53 -4.85
CA THR A 53 5.14 9.87 -5.48
C THR A 53 5.01 9.08 -6.79
N GLU A 54 3.81 9.02 -7.38
CA GLU A 54 3.61 8.33 -8.68
C GLU A 54 4.54 8.85 -9.79
N ASP A 55 4.95 10.12 -9.74
CA ASP A 55 5.80 10.76 -10.74
C ASP A 55 7.26 10.27 -10.72
N ASN A 56 7.71 9.71 -9.59
CA ASN A 56 9.12 9.34 -9.38
C ASN A 56 9.33 7.87 -9.00
N ILE A 57 8.29 7.04 -9.17
CA ILE A 57 8.43 5.59 -9.13
C ILE A 57 8.82 5.10 -10.53
N GLU A 58 10.07 4.69 -10.70
CA GLU A 58 10.49 4.00 -11.92
C GLU A 58 10.10 2.51 -11.79
N ILE A 59 9.30 2.02 -12.75
CA ILE A 59 8.76 0.65 -12.79
C ILE A 59 9.63 -0.23 -13.70
#